data_AF-A0A5N6XUU2-F1
#
_entry.id   AF-A0A5N6XUU2-F1
#
_cell.length_a   1.000
_cell.length_b   1.000
_cell.length_c   1.000
_cell.angle_alpha   90.00
_cell.angle_beta   90.00
_cell.angle_gamma   90.00
#
_symmetry.space_group_name_H-M   'P 1'
#
loop_
_entity.id
_entity.type
_entity.pdbx_description
1 polymer ?
#
loop_
_entity_poly.entity_id
_entity_poly.type
_entity_poly.pdbx_seq_one_letter_code
_entity_poly.pdbx_strand_id
1 'polypeptide(L)'
;MGLHSKRYEERLRDDEYDSVCKDIASSVTLDGEFLKFLHLIAQQEHIAAVVVTCGSAQIWKYVLELEGSQEKITVIGGGLISDGFVVTAEVKGALVGHLKDKHHLEVCAFGESPLDLKMLSRADKAIVVVGDGASRSVSMETALKKAIENDGLKAKQCLRPSHVPPRLTTEVLPIIEPMDPDFRDSLVSGCGEANKLKVISADKLNPEAVKILMTPMRNANVQGPRLREAHSDVGWYLANTFLPALIGVEEFAVPHPQGHNTTGYQLWREDKILIVALMRGGEPMAFGVSKAFERAMFMHVNQLIDLQHDHLEDRFAAIPVDSVVNSGGTILDFVRHIRDLNKEVPVVVITGVMQAKCVSGGRLTAALAKYGHLQFITLRISENNSRTQGLVIAETVFSILSS
;
A
#
# COMPACT_ATOMS: atom_id res chain seq x y z
N MET A 1 8.78 27.17 -23.92
CA MET A 1 8.75 28.22 -22.86
C MET A 1 9.84 28.11 -21.77
N GLY A 2 10.74 27.10 -21.78
CA GLY A 2 11.67 26.88 -20.65
C GLY A 2 12.97 27.70 -20.58
N LEU A 3 13.29 28.51 -21.61
CA LEU A 3 14.54 29.31 -21.64
C LEU A 3 14.31 30.83 -21.61
N HIS A 4 13.07 31.30 -21.77
CA HIS A 4 12.76 32.73 -21.74
C HIS A 4 12.44 33.26 -20.34
N SER A 5 12.03 32.40 -19.39
CA SER A 5 11.68 32.84 -18.03
C SER A 5 12.91 33.16 -17.17
N LYS A 6 14.06 32.49 -17.37
CA LYS A 6 15.29 32.74 -16.58
C LYS A 6 16.00 34.06 -16.90
N ARG A 7 15.60 34.79 -17.95
CA ARG A 7 16.24 36.06 -18.35
C ARG A 7 15.53 37.31 -17.82
N TYR A 8 14.38 37.16 -17.16
CA TYR A 8 13.59 38.31 -16.68
C TYR A 8 14.03 38.82 -15.29
N GLU A 9 14.76 38.03 -14.50
CA GLU A 9 15.07 38.34 -13.10
C GLU A 9 16.33 39.19 -12.86
N GLU A 10 17.18 39.44 -13.87
CA GLU A 10 18.31 40.36 -13.66
C GLU A 10 17.86 41.84 -13.51
N ARG A 11 16.56 42.15 -13.54
CA ARG A 11 16.07 43.55 -13.64
C ARG A 11 14.82 43.96 -12.87
N LEU A 12 14.12 43.08 -12.14
CA LEU A 12 12.84 43.43 -11.51
C LEU A 12 12.95 43.43 -9.98
N ARG A 13 12.35 44.44 -9.33
CA ARG A 13 12.16 44.48 -7.87
C ARG A 13 11.08 43.48 -7.44
N ASP A 14 11.11 43.00 -6.20
CA ASP A 14 10.18 41.97 -5.69
C ASP A 14 8.69 42.29 -5.97
N ASP A 15 8.29 43.57 -5.84
CA ASP A 15 6.92 44.03 -6.14
C ASP A 15 6.56 43.95 -7.63
N GLU A 16 7.54 44.16 -8.52
CA GLU A 16 7.36 44.07 -9.97
C GLU A 16 7.29 42.59 -10.42
N TYR A 17 8.06 41.71 -9.78
CA TYR A 17 8.00 40.27 -10.02
C TYR A 17 6.63 39.68 -9.66
N ASP A 18 6.07 40.08 -8.51
CA ASP A 18 4.75 39.62 -8.08
C ASP A 18 3.62 40.09 -9.01
N SER A 19 3.68 41.36 -9.46
CA SER A 19 2.73 41.91 -10.43
C SER A 19 2.78 41.14 -11.76
N VAL A 20 3.97 40.86 -12.27
CA VAL A 20 4.13 40.08 -13.51
C VAL A 20 3.60 38.66 -13.33
N CYS A 21 3.81 38.03 -12.18
CA CYS A 21 3.26 36.70 -11.89
C CYS A 21 1.72 36.70 -11.91
N LYS A 22 1.08 37.73 -11.34
CA LYS A 22 -0.38 37.89 -11.37
C LYS A 22 -0.91 38.11 -12.78
N ASP A 23 -0.26 38.98 -13.56
CA ASP A 23 -0.64 39.25 -14.94
C ASP A 23 -0.56 37.98 -15.78
N ILE A 24 0.53 37.23 -15.66
CA ILE A 24 0.68 35.93 -16.34
C ILE A 24 -0.41 34.96 -15.88
N ALA A 25 -0.64 34.83 -14.57
CA ALA A 25 -1.66 33.94 -14.05
C ALA A 25 -3.06 34.26 -14.60
N SER A 26 -3.40 35.54 -14.75
CA SER A 26 -4.69 35.96 -15.33
C SER A 26 -4.86 35.61 -16.82
N SER A 27 -3.75 35.43 -17.54
CA SER A 27 -3.74 35.04 -18.95
C SER A 27 -3.75 33.52 -19.17
N VAL A 28 -3.54 32.73 -18.11
CA VAL A 28 -3.53 31.27 -18.17
C VAL A 28 -4.95 30.76 -18.04
N THR A 29 -5.40 29.96 -19.01
CA THR A 29 -6.67 29.23 -18.93
C THR A 29 -6.38 27.77 -18.64
N LEU A 30 -6.88 27.25 -17.51
CA LEU A 30 -6.78 25.83 -17.20
C LEU A 30 -7.81 25.02 -18.01
N ASP A 31 -7.43 23.80 -18.40
CA ASP A 31 -8.33 22.87 -19.07
C ASP A 31 -9.53 22.54 -18.17
N GLY A 32 -10.74 22.72 -18.70
CA GLY A 32 -11.98 22.63 -17.91
C GLY A 32 -12.24 21.23 -17.34
N GLU A 33 -11.74 20.17 -17.97
CA GLU A 33 -11.85 18.82 -17.39
C GLU A 33 -10.81 18.59 -16.30
N PHE A 34 -9.59 19.08 -16.46
CA PHE A 34 -8.60 19.07 -15.39
C PHE A 34 -9.05 19.90 -14.17
N LEU A 35 -9.71 21.03 -14.38
CA LEU A 35 -10.33 21.79 -13.29
C LEU A 35 -11.38 20.98 -12.55
N LYS A 36 -12.31 20.33 -13.27
CA LYS A 36 -13.32 19.44 -12.66
C LYS A 36 -12.68 18.29 -11.90
N PHE A 37 -11.62 17.70 -12.46
CA PHE A 37 -10.86 16.62 -11.84
C PHE A 37 -10.15 17.08 -10.55
N LEU A 38 -9.52 18.26 -10.55
CA LEU A 38 -8.90 18.84 -9.36
C LEU A 38 -9.93 19.16 -8.27
N HIS A 39 -11.08 19.72 -8.64
CA HIS A 39 -12.18 19.96 -7.69
C HIS A 39 -12.71 18.65 -7.07
N LEU A 40 -12.84 17.59 -7.87
CA LEU A 40 -13.25 16.27 -7.39
C LEU A 40 -12.23 15.71 -6.37
N ILE A 41 -10.94 15.80 -6.68
CA ILE A 41 -9.88 15.35 -5.78
C ILE A 41 -9.87 16.18 -4.50
N ALA A 42 -10.03 17.50 -4.61
CA ALA A 42 -10.07 18.41 -3.46
C ALA A 42 -11.25 18.11 -2.51
N GLN A 43 -12.30 17.43 -2.96
CA GLN A 43 -13.39 16.98 -2.08
C GLN A 43 -13.05 15.73 -1.26
N GLN A 44 -11.96 15.01 -1.59
CA GLN A 44 -11.57 13.77 -0.93
C GLN A 44 -10.53 14.02 0.16
N GLU A 45 -10.84 13.68 1.41
CA GLU A 45 -9.89 13.83 2.54
C GLU A 45 -8.68 12.89 2.44
N HIS A 46 -8.82 11.77 1.71
CA HIS A 46 -7.80 10.73 1.60
C HIS A 46 -6.88 10.91 0.39
N ILE A 47 -7.06 11.97 -0.41
CA ILE A 47 -6.25 12.25 -1.60
C ILE A 47 -5.65 13.65 -1.45
N ALA A 48 -4.34 13.77 -1.69
CA ALA A 48 -3.66 15.05 -1.74
C ALA A 48 -3.19 15.34 -3.16
N ALA A 49 -3.46 16.55 -3.65
CA ALA A 49 -2.97 17.03 -4.93
C ALA A 49 -1.73 17.92 -4.74
N VAL A 50 -0.70 17.65 -5.54
CA VAL A 50 0.56 18.40 -5.51
C VAL A 50 0.96 18.79 -6.92
N VAL A 51 1.16 20.09 -7.15
CA VAL A 51 1.70 20.63 -8.39
C VAL A 51 3.21 20.76 -8.23
N VAL A 52 3.97 20.09 -9.09
CA VAL A 52 5.44 20.13 -9.06
C VAL A 52 5.97 20.78 -10.34
N THR A 53 6.53 21.99 -10.21
CA THR A 53 6.94 22.81 -11.34
C THR A 53 8.44 23.12 -11.31
N CYS A 54 9.07 23.10 -12.48
CA CYS A 54 10.44 23.61 -12.68
C CYS A 54 10.47 25.10 -13.07
N GLY A 55 9.29 25.71 -13.27
CA GLY A 55 9.12 27.15 -13.46
C GLY A 55 8.70 27.85 -12.16
N SER A 56 8.26 29.11 -12.27
CA SER A 56 7.86 29.91 -11.09
C SER A 56 6.66 29.29 -10.37
N ALA A 57 6.86 28.97 -9.10
CA ALA A 57 5.81 28.49 -8.20
C ALA A 57 4.72 29.55 -7.96
N GLN A 58 5.12 30.83 -7.96
CA GLN A 58 4.23 31.95 -7.66
C GLN A 58 3.11 32.07 -8.69
N ILE A 59 3.42 31.87 -9.97
CA ILE A 59 2.42 31.83 -11.05
C ILE A 59 1.38 30.74 -10.77
N TRP A 60 1.82 29.53 -10.42
CA TRP A 60 0.90 28.42 -10.13
C TRP A 60 0.04 28.65 -8.89
N LYS A 61 0.58 29.32 -7.85
CA LYS A 61 -0.22 29.72 -6.69
C LYS A 61 -1.35 30.66 -7.10
N TYR A 62 -1.06 31.68 -7.91
CA TYR A 62 -2.08 32.62 -8.39
C TYR A 62 -3.10 31.98 -9.32
N VAL A 63 -2.68 31.11 -10.23
CA VAL A 63 -3.59 30.35 -11.10
C VAL A 63 -4.58 29.53 -10.27
N LEU A 64 -4.10 28.86 -9.20
CA LEU A 64 -4.97 28.06 -8.32
C LEU A 64 -5.84 28.92 -7.39
N GLU A 65 -5.38 30.11 -7.02
CA GLU A 65 -6.15 31.08 -6.23
C GLU A 65 -7.34 31.62 -7.01
N LEU A 66 -7.13 32.02 -8.27
CA LEU A 66 -8.19 32.49 -9.17
C LEU A 66 -9.30 31.45 -9.39
N GLU A 67 -8.94 30.18 -9.32
CA GLU A 67 -9.85 29.03 -9.51
C GLU A 67 -10.39 28.47 -8.18
N GLY A 68 -10.19 29.17 -7.06
CA GLY A 68 -10.74 28.81 -5.75
C GLY A 68 -10.20 27.49 -5.15
N SER A 69 -9.06 27.01 -5.64
CA SER A 69 -8.52 25.66 -5.33
C SER A 69 -7.24 25.68 -4.47
N GLN A 70 -6.80 26.86 -4.03
CA GLN A 70 -5.49 27.04 -3.36
C GLN A 70 -5.38 26.34 -2.00
N GLU A 71 -6.44 26.27 -1.19
CA GLU A 71 -6.35 25.74 0.18
C GLU A 71 -6.05 24.24 0.26
N LYS A 72 -6.25 23.50 -0.85
CA LYS A 72 -6.13 22.02 -0.86
C LYS A 72 -5.06 21.47 -1.80
N ILE A 73 -4.45 22.30 -2.63
CA ILE A 73 -3.43 21.89 -3.60
C ILE A 73 -2.09 22.50 -3.19
N THR A 74 -1.12 21.64 -2.89
CA THR A 74 0.23 22.10 -2.54
C THR A 74 1.04 22.37 -3.81
N VAL A 75 1.70 23.52 -3.89
CA VAL A 75 2.60 23.84 -5.01
C VAL A 75 4.05 23.72 -4.55
N ILE A 76 4.82 22.85 -5.22
CA ILE A 76 6.26 22.70 -5.04
C ILE A 76 6.94 23.21 -6.32
N GLY A 77 7.59 24.35 -6.20
CA GLY A 77 8.38 24.95 -7.26
C GLY A 77 9.35 25.94 -6.65
N GLY A 78 10.44 26.21 -7.36
CA GLY A 78 11.23 27.41 -7.10
C GLY A 78 10.71 28.57 -7.95
N GLY A 79 11.52 29.61 -8.08
CA GLY A 79 11.27 30.73 -8.96
C GLY A 79 12.33 31.78 -8.76
N LEU A 80 12.63 32.07 -7.49
CA LEU A 80 13.60 33.06 -7.06
C LEU A 80 14.90 32.39 -6.62
N ILE A 81 16.03 33.11 -6.76
CA ILE A 81 17.31 32.68 -6.18
C ILE A 81 17.20 32.57 -4.65
N SER A 82 16.40 33.43 -4.03
CA SER A 82 16.13 33.41 -2.59
C SER A 82 15.41 32.15 -2.10
N ASP A 83 14.74 31.40 -2.99
CA ASP A 83 14.11 30.13 -2.62
C ASP A 83 15.15 29.08 -2.22
N GLY A 84 16.41 29.23 -2.65
CA GLY A 84 17.53 28.37 -2.25
C GLY A 84 17.53 26.97 -2.88
N PHE A 85 16.60 26.66 -3.78
CA PHE A 85 16.56 25.38 -4.50
C PHE A 85 15.99 25.52 -5.92
N VAL A 86 16.26 24.51 -6.75
CA VAL A 86 15.70 24.39 -8.11
C VAL A 86 15.07 23.01 -8.27
N VAL A 87 13.86 22.95 -8.82
CA VAL A 87 13.19 21.68 -9.13
C VAL A 87 13.66 21.16 -10.48
N THR A 88 14.45 20.09 -10.47
CA THR A 88 14.91 19.36 -11.66
C THR A 88 14.09 18.07 -11.86
N ALA A 89 14.31 17.38 -12.99
CA ALA A 89 13.74 16.06 -13.21
C ALA A 89 14.08 15.06 -12.09
N GLU A 90 15.29 15.17 -11.53
CA GLU A 90 15.74 14.34 -10.40
C GLU A 90 14.98 14.66 -9.13
N VAL A 91 14.74 15.94 -8.86
CA VAL A 91 13.92 16.35 -7.71
C VAL A 91 12.50 15.82 -7.86
N LYS A 92 11.88 15.92 -9.04
CA LYS A 92 10.54 15.35 -9.29
C LYS A 92 10.49 13.84 -9.04
N GLY A 93 11.48 13.10 -9.56
CA GLY A 93 11.59 11.65 -9.31
C GLY A 93 11.88 11.30 -7.84
N ALA A 94 12.71 12.11 -7.17
CA ALA A 94 13.03 11.93 -5.75
C ALA A 94 11.81 12.20 -4.86
N LEU A 95 10.97 13.18 -5.20
CA LEU A 95 9.71 13.46 -4.50
C LEU A 95 8.76 12.27 -4.57
N VAL A 96 8.55 11.70 -5.77
CA VAL A 96 7.72 10.49 -5.91
C VAL A 96 8.30 9.32 -5.14
N GLY A 97 9.62 9.11 -5.23
CA GLY A 97 10.31 8.10 -4.42
C GLY A 97 10.09 8.33 -2.92
N HIS A 98 10.18 9.57 -2.44
CA HIS A 98 9.94 9.88 -1.04
C HIS A 98 8.51 9.57 -0.59
N LEU A 99 7.51 9.93 -1.41
CA LEU A 99 6.10 9.64 -1.13
C LEU A 99 5.83 8.14 -1.08
N LYS A 100 6.48 7.35 -1.94
CA LYS A 100 6.32 5.89 -1.99
C LYS A 100 7.14 5.18 -0.92
N ASP A 101 8.41 5.51 -0.79
CA ASP A 101 9.36 4.76 0.03
C ASP A 101 9.25 5.13 1.50
N LYS A 102 9.00 6.42 1.83
CA LYS A 102 8.85 6.87 3.23
C LYS A 102 7.40 6.94 3.67
N HIS A 103 6.52 7.46 2.81
CA HIS A 103 5.11 7.66 3.16
C HIS A 103 4.21 6.50 2.70
N HIS A 104 4.68 5.60 1.85
CA HIS A 104 3.92 4.45 1.33
C HIS A 104 2.58 4.85 0.71
N LEU A 105 2.57 5.99 0.03
CA LEU A 105 1.43 6.49 -0.72
C LEU A 105 1.44 5.90 -2.14
N GLU A 106 0.25 5.64 -2.68
CA GLU A 106 0.11 5.40 -4.11
C GLU A 106 0.20 6.74 -4.84
N VAL A 107 1.02 6.80 -5.89
CA VAL A 107 1.26 8.04 -6.63
C VAL A 107 0.73 7.91 -8.05
N CYS A 108 -0.21 8.78 -8.39
CA CYS A 108 -0.65 9.04 -9.76
C CYS A 108 0.05 10.31 -10.26
N ALA A 109 0.91 10.18 -11.27
CA ALA A 109 1.72 11.26 -11.80
C ALA A 109 1.25 11.67 -13.20
N PHE A 110 1.11 12.98 -13.40
CA PHE A 110 0.79 13.59 -14.69
C PHE A 110 2.00 14.39 -15.18
N GLY A 111 2.36 14.26 -16.46
CA GLY A 111 3.48 15.01 -17.03
C GLY A 111 3.38 15.16 -18.54
N GLU A 112 3.97 16.21 -19.09
CA GLU A 112 3.90 16.51 -20.53
C GLU A 112 5.28 16.66 -21.20
N SER A 113 6.35 16.70 -20.38
CA SER A 113 7.69 17.05 -20.78
C SER A 113 8.73 15.99 -20.39
N PRO A 114 9.93 16.01 -21.01
CA PRO A 114 11.00 15.06 -20.66
C PRO A 114 11.44 15.17 -19.19
N LEU A 115 11.25 16.33 -18.57
CA LEU A 115 11.60 16.53 -17.15
C LEU A 115 10.68 15.75 -16.22
N ASP A 116 9.51 15.32 -16.70
CA ASP A 116 8.55 14.56 -15.91
C ASP A 116 8.80 13.05 -15.98
N LEU A 117 9.65 12.57 -16.90
CA LEU A 117 9.87 11.14 -17.11
C LEU A 117 10.39 10.42 -15.85
N LYS A 118 11.30 11.05 -15.08
CA LYS A 118 11.80 10.49 -13.82
C LYS A 118 10.72 10.39 -12.73
N MET A 119 9.72 11.26 -12.79
CA MET A 119 8.55 11.25 -11.91
C MET A 119 7.58 10.14 -12.33
N LEU A 120 7.27 10.10 -13.63
CA LEU A 120 6.39 9.11 -14.26
C LEU A 120 6.92 7.68 -14.08
N SER A 121 8.22 7.46 -14.25
CA SER A 121 8.84 6.13 -14.12
C SER A 121 8.79 5.56 -12.71
N ARG A 122 8.59 6.40 -11.69
CA ARG A 122 8.51 5.98 -10.29
C ARG A 122 7.08 5.88 -9.78
N ALA A 123 6.13 6.50 -10.46
CA ALA A 123 4.72 6.52 -10.08
C ALA A 123 4.07 5.14 -10.22
N ASP A 124 3.01 4.89 -9.47
CA ASP A 124 2.19 3.67 -9.60
C ASP A 124 1.27 3.78 -10.82
N LYS A 125 0.76 4.99 -11.08
CA LYS A 125 -0.01 5.33 -12.28
C LYS A 125 0.70 6.50 -12.99
N ALA A 126 1.19 6.26 -14.20
CA ALA A 126 1.89 7.26 -15.00
C ALA A 126 1.03 7.72 -16.18
N ILE A 127 0.76 9.03 -16.27
CA ILE A 127 -0.11 9.61 -17.29
C ILE A 127 0.64 10.73 -18.02
N VAL A 128 0.79 10.55 -19.33
CA VAL A 128 1.35 11.56 -20.23
C VAL A 128 0.23 12.46 -20.71
N VAL A 129 0.28 13.74 -20.40
CA VAL A 129 -0.67 14.73 -20.92
C VAL A 129 -0.23 15.12 -22.32
N VAL A 130 -1.15 15.04 -23.27
CA VAL A 130 -0.90 15.25 -24.70
C VAL A 130 -1.69 16.48 -25.16
N GLY A 131 -0.97 17.58 -25.40
CA GLY A 131 -1.50 18.82 -25.94
C GLY A 131 -1.64 18.84 -27.47
N ASP A 132 -1.97 20.01 -28.02
CA ASP A 132 -1.93 20.29 -29.46
C ASP A 132 -0.54 20.00 -30.06
N GLY A 133 -0.49 19.39 -31.24
CA GLY A 133 0.73 19.10 -31.99
C GLY A 133 1.66 20.31 -32.12
N ALA A 134 1.13 21.52 -32.28
CA ALA A 134 1.92 22.74 -32.43
C ALA A 134 2.68 23.16 -31.15
N SER A 135 2.19 22.76 -29.97
CA SER A 135 2.78 23.08 -28.66
C SER A 135 3.58 21.92 -28.05
N ARG A 136 3.62 20.75 -28.72
CA ARG A 136 4.31 19.56 -28.22
C ARG A 136 5.83 19.76 -28.19
N SER A 137 6.42 19.31 -27.09
CA SER A 137 7.86 19.07 -27.03
C SER A 137 8.24 17.90 -27.94
N VAL A 138 8.99 18.18 -29.01
CA VAL A 138 9.54 17.17 -29.93
C VAL A 138 10.53 16.24 -29.19
N SER A 139 11.31 16.79 -28.25
CA SER A 139 12.25 15.99 -27.46
C SER A 139 11.57 14.98 -26.54
N MET A 140 10.30 15.19 -26.18
CA MET A 140 9.54 14.23 -25.38
C MET A 140 9.19 12.96 -26.14
N GLU A 141 8.97 13.00 -27.45
CA GLU A 141 8.62 11.79 -28.21
C GLU A 141 9.77 10.78 -28.21
N THR A 142 10.99 11.26 -28.48
CA THR A 142 12.19 10.42 -28.45
C THR A 142 12.47 9.90 -27.04
N ALA A 143 12.35 10.76 -26.03
CA ALA A 143 12.61 10.39 -24.65
C ALA A 143 11.57 9.40 -24.09
N LEU A 144 10.29 9.59 -24.42
CA LEU A 144 9.20 8.71 -24.00
C LEU A 144 9.31 7.34 -24.65
N LYS A 145 9.62 7.28 -25.95
CA LYS A 145 9.83 6.02 -26.66
C LYS A 145 10.99 5.22 -26.04
N LYS A 146 12.11 5.89 -25.76
CA LYS A 146 13.25 5.29 -25.05
C LYS A 146 12.84 4.79 -23.66
N ALA A 147 12.09 5.58 -22.89
CA ALA A 147 11.67 5.20 -21.54
C ALA A 147 10.74 3.97 -21.53
N ILE A 148 9.87 3.84 -22.53
CA ILE A 148 8.97 2.69 -22.66
C ILE A 148 9.74 1.44 -23.13
N GLU A 149 10.52 1.56 -24.20
CA GLU A 149 11.19 0.42 -24.84
C GLU A 149 12.40 -0.10 -24.04
N ASN A 150 13.21 0.80 -23.47
CA ASN A 150 14.47 0.43 -22.84
C ASN A 150 14.40 0.42 -21.31
N ASP A 151 13.58 1.29 -20.72
CA ASP A 151 13.51 1.47 -19.26
C ASP A 151 12.23 0.87 -18.65
N GLY A 152 11.35 0.28 -19.48
CA GLY A 152 10.15 -0.45 -19.04
C GLY A 152 9.02 0.42 -18.48
N LEU A 153 8.97 1.71 -18.83
CA LEU A 153 7.91 2.62 -18.39
C LEU A 153 6.53 2.15 -18.88
N LYS A 154 5.62 1.89 -17.94
CA LYS A 154 4.21 1.63 -18.23
C LYS A 154 3.39 2.90 -18.00
N ALA A 155 3.06 3.60 -19.07
CA ALA A 155 2.29 4.84 -19.02
C ALA A 155 1.00 4.75 -19.84
N LYS A 156 0.10 5.69 -19.58
CA LYS A 156 -1.10 5.97 -20.39
C LYS A 156 -1.04 7.41 -20.91
N GLN A 157 -1.84 7.77 -21.90
CA GLN A 157 -1.95 9.14 -22.41
C GLN A 157 -3.33 9.75 -22.18
N CYS A 158 -3.33 11.00 -21.74
CA CYS A 158 -4.53 11.83 -21.61
C CYS A 158 -4.51 12.89 -22.70
N LEU A 159 -5.48 12.84 -23.61
CA LEU A 159 -5.59 13.74 -24.76
C LEU A 159 -6.29 15.04 -24.36
N ARG A 160 -5.63 16.19 -24.54
CA ARG A 160 -6.14 17.51 -24.17
C ARG A 160 -5.89 18.56 -25.26
N PRO A 161 -6.94 19.08 -25.91
CA PRO A 161 -8.35 18.62 -25.87
C PRO A 161 -8.54 17.20 -26.42
N SER A 162 -9.69 16.54 -26.18
CA SER A 162 -9.92 15.13 -26.54
C SER A 162 -9.75 14.78 -28.02
N HIS A 163 -9.86 15.77 -28.92
CA HIS A 163 -9.71 15.58 -30.37
C HIS A 163 -8.26 15.60 -30.85
N VAL A 164 -7.28 15.87 -29.98
CA VAL A 164 -5.88 15.88 -30.41
C VAL A 164 -5.41 14.46 -30.75
N PRO A 165 -4.58 14.29 -31.79
CA PRO A 165 -4.10 12.96 -32.16
C PRO A 165 -3.23 12.38 -31.04
N PRO A 166 -3.31 11.06 -30.78
CA PRO A 166 -2.42 10.37 -29.85
C PRO A 166 -0.95 10.70 -30.09
N ARG A 167 -0.16 10.78 -29.02
CA ARG A 167 1.28 11.06 -29.11
C ARG A 167 2.07 9.85 -29.59
N LEU A 168 1.68 8.68 -29.12
CA LEU A 168 2.14 7.36 -29.59
C LEU A 168 0.91 6.51 -29.92
N THR A 169 1.12 5.37 -30.57
CA THR A 169 0.04 4.42 -30.87
C THR A 169 -0.67 3.99 -29.58
N THR A 170 -1.96 3.71 -29.67
CA THR A 170 -2.79 3.30 -28.54
C THR A 170 -2.40 1.95 -27.96
N GLU A 171 -1.68 1.13 -28.73
CA GLU A 171 -1.08 -0.14 -28.27
C GLU A 171 0.11 0.10 -27.32
N VAL A 172 0.95 1.08 -27.64
CA VAL A 172 2.16 1.41 -26.84
C VAL A 172 1.80 2.31 -25.67
N LEU A 173 0.85 3.23 -25.87
CA LEU A 173 0.42 4.20 -24.88
C LEU A 173 -1.12 4.27 -24.87
N PRO A 174 -1.80 3.47 -24.04
CA PRO A 174 -3.26 3.44 -24.01
C PRO A 174 -3.86 4.80 -23.62
N ILE A 175 -5.02 5.14 -24.18
CA ILE A 175 -5.73 6.39 -23.87
C ILE A 175 -6.45 6.25 -22.52
N ILE A 176 -6.44 7.33 -21.73
CA ILE A 176 -7.22 7.47 -20.52
C ILE A 176 -7.90 8.83 -20.45
N GLU A 177 -9.14 8.84 -19.98
CA GLU A 177 -9.89 10.05 -19.71
C GLU A 177 -9.94 10.29 -18.19
N PRO A 178 -9.45 11.42 -17.68
CA PRO A 178 -9.49 11.75 -16.25
C PRO A 178 -10.90 11.73 -15.63
N MET A 179 -11.93 11.94 -16.45
CA MET A 179 -13.34 11.93 -16.04
C MET A 179 -14.03 10.59 -16.29
N ASP A 180 -13.32 9.58 -16.80
CA ASP A 180 -13.83 8.21 -16.94
C ASP A 180 -14.27 7.65 -15.58
N PRO A 181 -15.48 7.07 -15.46
CA PRO A 181 -15.94 6.45 -14.22
C PRO A 181 -14.96 5.43 -13.64
N ASP A 182 -14.41 4.51 -14.44
CA ASP A 182 -13.53 3.46 -13.93
C ASP A 182 -12.21 4.04 -13.40
N PHE A 183 -11.64 5.02 -14.11
CA PHE A 183 -10.44 5.71 -13.64
C PHE A 183 -10.69 6.53 -12.37
N ARG A 184 -11.79 7.29 -12.32
CA ARG A 184 -12.18 8.06 -11.14
C ARG A 184 -12.45 7.15 -9.96
N ASP A 185 -13.16 6.04 -10.16
CA ASP A 185 -13.41 5.07 -9.11
C ASP A 185 -12.09 4.47 -8.63
N SER A 186 -11.11 4.24 -9.51
CA SER A 186 -9.76 3.81 -9.09
C SER A 186 -9.01 4.83 -8.22
N LEU A 187 -9.42 6.11 -8.21
CA LEU A 187 -8.78 7.21 -7.47
C LEU A 187 -9.59 7.61 -6.24
N VAL A 188 -10.89 7.82 -6.41
CA VAL A 188 -11.88 8.34 -5.45
C VAL A 188 -12.45 7.23 -4.57
N SER A 189 -12.41 5.97 -5.02
CA SER A 189 -12.71 4.83 -4.13
C SER A 189 -11.58 4.62 -3.12
N GLY A 190 -11.34 5.63 -2.28
CA GLY A 190 -10.82 5.39 -0.96
C GLY A 190 -11.74 4.37 -0.28
N CYS A 191 -11.23 3.17 -0.04
CA CYS A 191 -11.75 2.26 0.97
C CYS A 191 -13.28 1.99 0.95
N GLY A 192 -13.92 1.92 -0.22
CA GLY A 192 -15.23 1.26 -0.40
C GLY A 192 -15.09 -0.26 -0.21
N GLU A 193 -16.18 -1.02 -0.03
CA GLU A 193 -16.18 -2.44 0.41
C GLU A 193 -15.16 -3.39 -0.27
N ALA A 194 -14.74 -3.10 -1.51
CA ALA A 194 -13.68 -3.83 -2.22
C ALA A 194 -12.25 -3.61 -1.64
N ASN A 195 -12.01 -2.51 -0.94
CA ASN A 195 -10.73 -2.10 -0.36
C ASN A 195 -10.69 -2.21 1.19
N LYS A 196 -11.67 -2.89 1.81
CA LYS A 196 -11.57 -3.23 3.24
C LYS A 196 -10.74 -4.50 3.39
N LEU A 197 -9.76 -4.47 4.28
CA LEU A 197 -9.10 -5.69 4.73
C LEU A 197 -10.16 -6.67 5.21
N LYS A 198 -10.15 -7.88 4.68
CA LYS A 198 -11.04 -8.96 5.12
C LYS A 198 -10.53 -9.44 6.47
N VAL A 199 -11.11 -8.90 7.53
CA VAL A 199 -10.75 -9.22 8.92
C VAL A 199 -11.90 -9.95 9.60
N ILE A 200 -11.64 -11.19 10.04
CA ILE A 200 -12.48 -11.93 10.96
C ILE A 200 -11.97 -11.64 12.38
N SER A 201 -12.85 -11.10 13.21
CA SER A 201 -12.53 -10.71 14.58
C SER A 201 -13.31 -11.60 15.55
N ALA A 202 -12.60 -12.43 16.31
CA ALA A 202 -13.24 -13.39 17.21
C ALA A 202 -14.04 -12.70 18.33
N ASP A 203 -13.59 -11.54 18.81
CA ASP A 203 -14.29 -10.74 19.81
C ASP A 203 -15.68 -10.25 19.36
N LYS A 204 -15.87 -10.03 18.05
CA LYS A 204 -17.17 -9.67 17.47
C LYS A 204 -18.11 -10.86 17.35
N LEU A 205 -17.57 -12.07 17.25
CA LEU A 205 -18.33 -13.30 17.04
C LEU A 205 -18.63 -14.02 18.36
N ASN A 206 -17.69 -14.02 19.30
CA ASN A 206 -17.83 -14.64 20.61
C ASN A 206 -17.05 -13.85 21.68
N PRO A 207 -17.59 -12.71 22.12
CA PRO A 207 -16.89 -11.81 23.05
C PRO A 207 -16.56 -12.48 24.40
N GLU A 208 -17.42 -13.39 24.89
CA GLU A 208 -17.22 -14.04 26.19
C GLU A 208 -16.07 -15.05 26.17
N ALA A 209 -15.97 -15.89 25.13
CA ALA A 209 -14.83 -16.79 24.96
C ALA A 209 -13.53 -16.00 24.82
N VAL A 210 -13.54 -14.90 24.06
CA VAL A 210 -12.37 -14.05 23.89
C VAL A 210 -11.91 -13.42 25.19
N LYS A 211 -12.81 -12.92 26.05
CA LYS A 211 -12.45 -12.39 27.38
C LYS A 211 -11.70 -13.42 28.21
N ILE A 212 -12.13 -14.68 28.20
CA ILE A 212 -11.47 -15.76 28.93
C ILE A 212 -10.08 -16.02 28.33
N LEU A 213 -10.00 -16.22 27.02
CA LEU A 213 -8.76 -16.56 26.31
C LEU A 213 -7.69 -15.45 26.43
N MET A 214 -8.09 -14.17 26.36
CA MET A 214 -7.15 -13.05 26.41
C MET A 214 -6.67 -12.70 27.83
N THR A 215 -7.36 -13.20 28.87
CA THR A 215 -7.05 -12.88 30.28
C THR A 215 -5.61 -13.28 30.67
N PRO A 216 -5.16 -14.53 30.47
CA PRO A 216 -3.78 -14.91 30.81
C PRO A 216 -2.73 -14.13 30.00
N MET A 217 -3.00 -13.79 28.74
CA MET A 217 -2.09 -12.98 27.91
C MET A 217 -1.94 -11.53 28.39
N ARG A 218 -2.90 -11.02 29.16
CA ARG A 218 -2.90 -9.66 29.71
C ARG A 218 -2.46 -9.57 31.16
N ASN A 219 -2.40 -10.71 31.84
CA ASN A 219 -2.04 -10.74 33.25
C ASN A 219 -0.52 -10.63 33.39
N ALA A 220 -0.04 -9.50 33.92
CA ALA A 220 1.40 -9.25 34.12
C ALA A 220 2.09 -10.29 35.02
N ASN A 221 1.33 -11.04 35.83
CA ASN A 221 1.82 -12.12 36.68
C ASN A 221 1.98 -13.45 35.92
N VAL A 222 1.59 -13.52 34.64
CA VAL A 222 1.73 -14.71 33.79
C VAL A 222 2.90 -14.47 32.82
N GLN A 223 3.96 -15.27 32.95
CA GLN A 223 5.20 -15.10 32.18
C GLN A 223 5.77 -16.46 31.74
N GLY A 224 6.75 -16.42 30.82
CA GLY A 224 7.50 -17.61 30.40
C GLY A 224 6.61 -18.71 29.80
N PRO A 225 6.77 -20.00 30.21
CA PRO A 225 6.03 -21.12 29.65
C PRO A 225 4.50 -20.96 29.69
N ARG A 226 3.95 -20.41 30.78
CA ARG A 226 2.50 -20.23 30.92
C ARG A 226 1.95 -19.15 29.96
N LEU A 227 2.74 -18.11 29.71
CA LEU A 227 2.38 -17.10 28.73
C LEU A 227 2.45 -17.68 27.30
N ARG A 228 3.48 -18.48 27.01
CA ARG A 228 3.59 -19.21 25.73
C ARG A 228 2.39 -20.12 25.49
N GLU A 229 1.99 -20.88 26.50
CA GLU A 229 0.81 -21.74 26.44
C GLU A 229 -0.46 -20.94 26.16
N ALA A 230 -0.68 -19.81 26.84
CA ALA A 230 -1.82 -18.94 26.57
C ALA A 230 -1.86 -18.42 25.11
N HIS A 231 -0.71 -18.05 24.54
CA HIS A 231 -0.62 -17.67 23.12
C HIS A 231 -0.88 -18.86 22.18
N SER A 232 -0.38 -20.05 22.53
CA SER A 232 -0.62 -21.30 21.79
C SER A 232 -2.11 -21.68 21.82
N ASP A 233 -2.78 -21.59 22.96
CA ASP A 233 -4.21 -21.89 23.08
C ASP A 233 -5.05 -20.95 22.20
N VAL A 234 -4.68 -19.67 22.14
CA VAL A 234 -5.31 -18.71 21.23
C VAL A 234 -5.03 -19.06 19.77
N GLY A 235 -3.79 -19.42 19.42
CA GLY A 235 -3.45 -19.85 18.06
C GLY A 235 -4.29 -21.05 17.62
N TRP A 236 -4.39 -22.06 18.48
CA TRP A 236 -5.19 -23.26 18.27
C TRP A 236 -6.68 -22.93 18.12
N TYR A 237 -7.20 -22.07 18.99
CA TYR A 237 -8.60 -21.63 18.95
C TYR A 237 -8.94 -20.90 17.65
N LEU A 238 -8.13 -19.92 17.25
CA LEU A 238 -8.35 -19.16 16.00
C LEU A 238 -8.24 -20.07 14.77
N ALA A 239 -7.25 -20.96 14.76
CA ALA A 239 -7.03 -21.90 13.67
C ALA A 239 -8.23 -22.84 13.47
N ASN A 240 -8.62 -23.57 14.52
CA ASN A 240 -9.73 -24.55 14.43
C ASN A 240 -11.10 -23.92 14.23
N THR A 241 -11.32 -22.70 14.74
CA THR A 241 -12.63 -22.06 14.63
C THR A 241 -12.87 -21.49 13.23
N PHE A 242 -11.83 -20.91 12.60
CA PHE A 242 -12.01 -20.07 11.41
C PHE A 242 -11.39 -20.65 10.13
N LEU A 243 -10.27 -21.38 10.20
CA LEU A 243 -9.63 -21.91 8.99
C LEU A 243 -10.49 -22.97 8.26
N PRO A 244 -11.21 -23.90 8.93
CA PRO A 244 -12.07 -24.86 8.24
C PRO A 244 -13.16 -24.20 7.39
N ALA A 245 -13.74 -23.09 7.86
CA ALA A 245 -14.75 -22.35 7.12
C ALA A 245 -14.16 -21.53 5.94
N LEU A 246 -12.90 -21.11 6.06
CA LEU A 246 -12.22 -20.30 5.04
C LEU A 246 -11.56 -21.13 3.94
N ILE A 247 -10.92 -22.23 4.30
CA ILE A 247 -10.13 -23.09 3.42
C ILE A 247 -10.95 -24.30 2.96
N GLY A 248 -11.88 -24.79 3.79
CA GLY A 248 -12.60 -26.02 3.58
C GLY A 248 -11.96 -27.21 4.30
N VAL A 249 -12.71 -28.31 4.37
CA VAL A 249 -12.26 -29.57 4.96
C VAL A 249 -12.31 -30.67 3.89
N GLU A 250 -11.45 -31.68 4.04
CA GLU A 250 -11.43 -32.86 3.20
C GLU A 250 -11.55 -34.13 4.01
N GLU A 251 -12.14 -35.16 3.40
CA GLU A 251 -12.23 -36.50 3.95
C GLU A 251 -10.93 -37.26 3.72
N PHE A 252 -10.51 -38.04 4.71
CA PHE A 252 -9.41 -38.99 4.54
C PHE A 252 -9.67 -40.29 5.32
N ALA A 253 -9.03 -41.38 4.90
CA ALA A 253 -9.17 -42.65 5.58
C ALA A 253 -8.32 -42.68 6.85
N VAL A 254 -8.95 -43.00 7.99
CA VAL A 254 -8.28 -43.21 9.27
C VAL A 254 -8.51 -44.64 9.78
N PRO A 255 -7.50 -45.28 10.41
CA PRO A 255 -7.69 -46.57 11.06
C PRO A 255 -8.61 -46.41 12.27
N HIS A 256 -9.75 -47.09 12.24
CA HIS A 256 -10.67 -47.17 13.37
C HIS A 256 -10.10 -48.12 14.44
N PRO A 257 -10.27 -47.86 15.74
CA PRO A 257 -9.80 -48.76 16.81
C PRO A 257 -10.33 -50.21 16.72
N GLN A 258 -11.40 -50.45 15.95
CA GLN A 258 -11.95 -51.79 15.69
C GLN A 258 -11.26 -52.52 14.51
N GLY A 259 -10.21 -51.96 13.92
CA GLY A 259 -9.38 -52.61 12.90
C GLY A 259 -9.83 -52.44 11.45
N HIS A 260 -10.90 -51.68 11.19
CA HIS A 260 -11.29 -51.25 9.83
C HIS A 260 -10.91 -49.79 9.60
N ASN A 261 -10.90 -49.32 8.35
CA ASN A 261 -10.79 -47.89 8.09
C ASN A 261 -12.16 -47.21 8.26
N THR A 262 -12.16 -45.96 8.70
CA THR A 262 -13.32 -45.07 8.74
C THR A 262 -12.96 -43.71 8.15
N THR A 263 -13.95 -42.85 7.94
CA THR A 263 -13.75 -41.49 7.45
C THR A 263 -13.35 -40.56 8.59
N GLY A 264 -12.20 -39.92 8.44
CA GLY A 264 -11.75 -38.77 9.23
C GLY A 264 -11.81 -37.49 8.41
N TYR A 265 -11.57 -36.35 9.05
CA TYR A 265 -11.57 -35.03 8.41
C TYR A 265 -10.32 -34.25 8.77
N GLN A 266 -9.80 -33.51 7.81
CA GLN A 266 -8.67 -32.61 7.98
C GLN A 266 -8.88 -31.34 7.17
N LEU A 267 -7.99 -30.36 7.32
CA LEU A 267 -8.06 -29.14 6.51
C LEU A 267 -7.79 -29.46 5.03
N TRP A 268 -8.49 -28.81 4.11
CA TRP A 268 -8.32 -29.06 2.68
C TRP A 268 -6.85 -28.85 2.26
N ARG A 269 -6.22 -29.89 1.70
CA ARG A 269 -4.79 -29.93 1.33
C ARG A 269 -3.86 -29.50 2.46
N GLU A 270 -4.08 -29.99 3.67
CA GLU A 270 -3.31 -29.63 4.86
C GLU A 270 -1.78 -29.74 4.66
N ASP A 271 -1.31 -30.79 3.98
CA ASP A 271 0.13 -31.01 3.68
C ASP A 271 0.74 -29.99 2.70
N LYS A 272 -0.09 -29.19 2.04
CA LYS A 272 0.33 -28.10 1.15
C LYS A 272 0.18 -26.72 1.78
N ILE A 273 -0.17 -26.64 3.06
CA ILE A 273 -0.24 -25.39 3.81
C ILE A 273 1.12 -25.11 4.46
N LEU A 274 1.54 -23.85 4.40
CA LEU A 274 2.74 -23.35 5.07
C LEU A 274 2.35 -22.44 6.24
N ILE A 275 2.65 -22.84 7.47
CA ILE A 275 2.53 -22.02 8.67
C ILE A 275 3.86 -21.31 8.90
N VAL A 276 3.82 -19.97 8.98
CA VAL A 276 5.01 -19.14 9.16
C VAL A 276 4.95 -18.43 10.50
N ALA A 277 5.80 -18.85 11.44
CA ALA A 277 6.01 -18.15 12.69
C ALA A 277 6.87 -16.90 12.47
N LEU A 278 6.26 -15.72 12.56
CA LEU A 278 7.00 -14.46 12.49
C LEU A 278 7.73 -14.21 13.79
N MET A 279 9.05 -14.34 13.74
CA MET A 279 9.88 -14.30 14.93
C MET A 279 10.02 -12.88 15.46
N ARG A 280 10.07 -12.69 16.78
CA ARG A 280 10.00 -13.73 17.83
C ARG A 280 8.59 -13.89 18.41
N GLY A 281 7.79 -12.80 18.39
CA GLY A 281 6.52 -12.73 19.09
C GLY A 281 5.43 -13.66 18.55
N GLY A 282 5.53 -14.13 17.31
CA GLY A 282 4.55 -15.02 16.69
C GLY A 282 4.67 -16.50 17.06
N GLU A 283 5.86 -16.95 17.47
CA GLU A 283 6.17 -18.39 17.62
C GLU A 283 5.18 -19.14 18.53
N PRO A 284 4.89 -18.71 19.77
CA PRO A 284 4.01 -19.49 20.63
C PRO A 284 2.60 -19.64 20.06
N MET A 285 2.10 -18.60 19.39
CA MET A 285 0.80 -18.66 18.73
C MET A 285 0.84 -19.56 17.49
N ALA A 286 1.93 -19.51 16.72
CA ALA A 286 2.13 -20.36 15.56
C ALA A 286 2.16 -21.85 15.95
N PHE A 287 2.77 -22.20 17.09
CA PHE A 287 2.68 -23.57 17.62
C PHE A 287 1.25 -24.01 17.89
N GLY A 288 0.40 -23.10 18.37
CA GLY A 288 -1.03 -23.33 18.47
C GLY A 288 -1.70 -23.69 17.15
N VAL A 289 -1.38 -22.95 16.09
CA VAL A 289 -1.86 -23.21 14.73
C VAL A 289 -1.35 -24.56 14.22
N SER A 290 -0.06 -24.86 14.44
CA SER A 290 0.55 -26.13 14.03
C SER A 290 -0.04 -27.33 14.78
N LYS A 291 -0.45 -27.16 16.05
CA LYS A 291 -1.15 -28.18 16.83
C LYS A 291 -2.57 -28.44 16.29
N ALA A 292 -3.20 -27.44 15.65
CA ALA A 292 -4.49 -27.63 15.02
C ALA A 292 -4.37 -28.41 13.68
N PHE A 293 -3.27 -28.22 12.95
CA PHE A 293 -3.04 -28.76 11.61
C PHE A 293 -1.63 -29.36 11.51
N GLU A 294 -1.49 -30.58 12.04
CA GLU A 294 -0.20 -31.25 12.26
C GLU A 294 0.53 -31.64 10.96
N ARG A 295 -0.19 -31.75 9.83
CA ARG A 295 0.41 -32.08 8.53
C ARG A 295 0.95 -30.86 7.79
N ALA A 296 0.56 -29.65 8.20
CA ALA A 296 1.03 -28.42 7.57
C ALA A 296 2.53 -28.22 7.82
N MET A 297 3.23 -27.68 6.82
CA MET A 297 4.64 -27.34 6.96
C MET A 297 4.77 -26.17 7.93
N PHE A 298 5.72 -26.25 8.87
CA PHE A 298 5.99 -25.20 9.85
C PHE A 298 7.37 -24.57 9.62
N MET A 299 7.42 -23.24 9.58
CA MET A 299 8.65 -22.48 9.34
C MET A 299 8.79 -21.32 10.31
N HIS A 300 9.99 -21.15 10.88
CA HIS A 300 10.35 -19.95 11.60
C HIS A 300 10.97 -18.93 10.63
N VAL A 301 10.50 -17.69 10.68
CA VAL A 301 11.05 -16.60 9.86
C VAL A 301 11.50 -15.46 10.77
N ASN A 302 12.81 -15.21 10.78
CA ASN A 302 13.43 -14.08 11.48
C ASN A 302 13.55 -12.85 10.57
N GLN A 303 13.81 -13.08 9.29
CA GLN A 303 13.96 -12.05 8.27
C GLN A 303 13.30 -12.50 6.97
N LEU A 304 12.87 -11.56 6.13
CA LEU A 304 12.17 -11.87 4.87
C LEU A 304 12.94 -12.87 3.99
N ILE A 305 14.27 -12.79 3.98
CA ILE A 305 15.15 -13.67 3.19
C ILE A 305 15.12 -15.14 3.60
N ASP A 306 14.62 -15.45 4.80
CA ASP A 306 14.43 -16.84 5.26
C ASP A 306 13.31 -17.54 4.45
N LEU A 307 12.37 -16.77 3.89
CA LEU A 307 11.35 -17.27 2.98
C LEU A 307 11.85 -17.16 1.53
N GLN A 308 12.01 -18.30 0.87
CA GLN A 308 12.51 -18.41 -0.50
C GLN A 308 11.43 -18.99 -1.43
N HIS A 309 11.71 -18.98 -2.74
CA HIS A 309 10.74 -19.38 -3.76
C HIS A 309 10.32 -20.85 -3.62
N ASP A 310 11.27 -21.74 -3.37
CA ASP A 310 11.08 -23.18 -3.13
C ASP A 310 10.18 -23.49 -1.92
N HIS A 311 10.17 -22.62 -0.91
CA HIS A 311 9.28 -22.76 0.24
C HIS A 311 7.80 -22.54 -0.13
N LEU A 312 7.53 -21.70 -1.15
CA LEU A 312 6.19 -21.36 -1.63
C LEU A 312 5.79 -22.13 -2.90
N GLU A 313 6.74 -22.79 -3.55
CA GLU A 313 6.50 -23.68 -4.67
C GLU A 313 5.57 -24.83 -4.21
N ASP A 314 4.53 -25.10 -5.01
CA ASP A 314 3.47 -26.08 -4.70
C ASP A 314 2.65 -25.85 -3.42
N ARG A 315 2.72 -24.67 -2.79
CA ARG A 315 1.89 -24.36 -1.62
C ARG A 315 0.48 -23.95 -2.00
N PHE A 316 -0.50 -24.51 -1.29
CA PHE A 316 -1.90 -24.17 -1.43
C PHE A 316 -2.26 -22.88 -0.68
N ALA A 317 -1.63 -22.63 0.47
CA ALA A 317 -1.81 -21.40 1.25
C ALA A 317 -0.62 -21.15 2.17
N ALA A 318 -0.37 -19.87 2.47
CA ALA A 318 0.58 -19.44 3.50
C ALA A 318 -0.16 -18.77 4.67
N ILE A 319 0.21 -19.15 5.90
CA ILE A 319 -0.42 -18.71 7.14
C ILE A 319 0.65 -18.04 8.00
N PRO A 320 0.97 -16.76 7.76
CA PRO A 320 1.80 -15.99 8.67
C PRO A 320 1.10 -15.75 10.00
N VAL A 321 1.84 -15.96 11.08
CA VAL A 321 1.36 -15.84 12.45
C VAL A 321 2.22 -14.87 13.23
N ASP A 322 1.59 -13.86 13.82
CA ASP A 322 2.24 -12.92 14.75
C ASP A 322 1.32 -12.64 15.94
N SER A 323 1.84 -12.48 17.14
CA SER A 323 1.00 -12.26 18.32
C SER A 323 0.32 -10.89 18.31
N VAL A 324 0.95 -9.86 17.73
CA VAL A 324 0.41 -8.49 17.71
C VAL A 324 0.72 -7.77 16.39
N VAL A 325 -0.32 -7.37 15.68
CA VAL A 325 -0.25 -6.45 14.55
C VAL A 325 -0.47 -5.01 15.03
N ASN A 326 0.63 -4.28 15.21
CA ASN A 326 0.63 -2.91 15.73
C ASN A 326 0.42 -1.87 14.61
N SER A 327 1.48 -1.55 13.86
CA SER A 327 1.42 -0.65 12.69
C SER A 327 1.12 -1.39 11.39
N GLY A 328 1.20 -2.73 11.41
CA GLY A 328 1.09 -3.57 10.22
C GLY A 328 2.34 -3.63 9.34
N GLY A 329 3.42 -2.90 9.66
CA GLY A 329 4.63 -2.83 8.82
C GLY A 329 5.24 -4.20 8.52
N THR A 330 5.48 -5.02 9.55
CA THR A 330 6.03 -6.37 9.39
C THR A 330 5.15 -7.25 8.49
N ILE A 331 3.82 -7.22 8.68
CA ILE A 331 2.89 -7.99 7.85
C ILE A 331 2.89 -7.46 6.41
N LEU A 332 2.92 -6.14 6.21
CA LEU A 332 2.97 -5.53 4.89
C LEU A 332 4.22 -5.97 4.11
N ASP A 333 5.38 -5.88 4.73
CA ASP A 333 6.64 -6.25 4.10
C ASP A 333 6.68 -7.76 3.81
N PHE A 334 6.17 -8.58 4.73
CA PHE A 334 6.09 -10.02 4.56
C PHE A 334 5.12 -10.45 3.45
N VAL A 335 3.93 -9.85 3.39
CA VAL A 335 2.96 -10.13 2.32
C VAL A 335 3.49 -9.67 0.97
N ARG A 336 4.16 -8.51 0.90
CA ARG A 336 4.84 -8.07 -0.34
C ARG A 336 5.88 -9.07 -0.79
N HIS A 337 6.73 -9.53 0.13
CA HIS A 337 7.75 -10.54 -0.15
C HIS A 337 7.13 -11.84 -0.67
N ILE A 338 6.05 -12.35 -0.04
CA ILE A 338 5.30 -13.50 -0.55
C ILE A 338 4.81 -13.24 -1.98
N ARG A 339 4.22 -12.06 -2.24
CA ARG A 339 3.65 -11.72 -3.55
C ARG A 339 4.72 -11.56 -4.63
N ASP A 340 5.93 -11.15 -4.26
CA ASP A 340 7.08 -11.11 -5.17
C ASP A 340 7.56 -12.53 -5.54
N LEU A 341 7.50 -13.47 -4.59
CA LEU A 341 7.88 -14.87 -4.81
C LEU A 341 6.79 -15.69 -5.51
N ASN A 342 5.52 -15.49 -5.13
CA ASN A 342 4.34 -16.16 -5.69
C ASN A 342 3.11 -15.23 -5.57
N LYS A 343 2.65 -14.73 -6.72
CA LYS A 343 1.57 -13.74 -6.80
C LYS A 343 0.20 -14.29 -6.39
N GLU A 344 -0.02 -15.59 -6.62
CA GLU A 344 -1.35 -16.19 -6.53
C GLU A 344 -1.59 -16.95 -5.22
N VAL A 345 -0.54 -17.26 -4.44
CA VAL A 345 -0.70 -18.05 -3.22
C VAL A 345 -1.65 -17.34 -2.23
N PRO A 346 -2.75 -17.98 -1.80
CA PRO A 346 -3.61 -17.47 -0.75
C PRO A 346 -2.82 -17.21 0.54
N VAL A 347 -3.10 -16.08 1.19
CA VAL A 347 -2.46 -15.70 2.46
C VAL A 347 -3.52 -15.46 3.52
N VAL A 348 -3.39 -16.15 4.65
CA VAL A 348 -4.26 -15.97 5.82
C VAL A 348 -3.42 -15.58 7.03
N VAL A 349 -3.46 -14.32 7.43
CA VAL A 349 -2.71 -13.82 8.59
C VAL A 349 -3.48 -14.15 9.86
N ILE A 350 -2.84 -14.80 10.83
CA ILE A 350 -3.41 -15.07 12.15
C ILE A 350 -2.71 -14.20 13.20
N THR A 351 -3.49 -13.52 14.05
CA THR A 351 -2.93 -12.72 15.15
C THR A 351 -3.79 -12.68 16.41
N GLY A 352 -3.17 -12.42 17.55
CA GLY A 352 -3.88 -12.24 18.82
C GLY A 352 -4.47 -10.84 18.97
N VAL A 353 -3.79 -9.83 18.46
CA VAL A 353 -4.24 -8.44 18.62
C VAL A 353 -3.94 -7.65 17.36
N MET A 354 -4.96 -7.04 16.78
CA MET A 354 -4.81 -6.10 15.68
C MET A 354 -5.22 -4.71 16.13
N GLN A 355 -4.41 -3.68 15.87
CA GLN A 355 -4.81 -2.30 16.20
C GLN A 355 -5.90 -1.80 15.23
N ALA A 356 -6.88 -1.06 15.76
CA ALA A 356 -8.01 -0.54 14.98
C ALA A 356 -7.57 0.29 13.77
N LYS A 357 -6.48 1.07 13.91
CA LYS A 357 -5.87 1.86 12.83
C LYS A 357 -5.36 1.01 11.67
N CYS A 358 -5.05 -0.26 11.88
CA CYS A 358 -4.69 -1.20 10.82
C CYS A 358 -5.90 -1.76 10.07
N VAL A 359 -7.10 -1.67 10.65
CA VAL A 359 -8.33 -2.23 10.09
C VAL A 359 -9.12 -1.15 9.33
N SER A 360 -9.29 0.04 9.93
CA SER A 360 -10.09 1.13 9.36
C SER A 360 -9.21 2.17 8.65
N GLY A 361 -9.11 2.06 7.32
CA GLY A 361 -8.61 3.14 6.46
C GLY A 361 -7.15 3.56 6.64
N GLY A 362 -6.32 2.72 7.29
CA GLY A 362 -4.91 2.99 7.51
C GLY A 362 -4.00 2.56 6.36
N ARG A 363 -2.69 2.87 6.49
CA ARG A 363 -1.64 2.51 5.52
C ARG A 363 -1.63 1.01 5.17
N LEU A 364 -1.91 0.15 6.15
CA LEU A 364 -1.98 -1.30 5.94
C LEU A 364 -3.16 -1.66 5.02
N THR A 365 -4.34 -1.10 5.29
CA THR A 365 -5.54 -1.31 4.48
C THR A 365 -5.30 -0.85 3.04
N ALA A 366 -4.82 0.38 2.84
CA ALA A 366 -4.54 0.90 1.50
C ALA A 366 -3.52 0.05 0.73
N ALA A 367 -2.47 -0.42 1.40
CA ALA A 367 -1.41 -1.17 0.75
C ALA A 367 -1.77 -2.63 0.46
N LEU A 368 -2.61 -3.26 1.31
CA LEU A 368 -2.89 -4.69 1.24
C LEU A 368 -4.25 -5.02 0.62
N ALA A 369 -5.21 -4.10 0.60
CA ALA A 369 -6.54 -4.40 0.09
C ALA A 369 -6.57 -4.67 -1.43
N LYS A 370 -5.54 -4.21 -2.14
CA LYS A 370 -5.32 -4.54 -3.56
C LYS A 370 -4.98 -6.01 -3.82
N TYR A 371 -4.53 -6.76 -2.80
CA TYR A 371 -4.16 -8.15 -2.97
C TYR A 371 -5.40 -9.03 -2.85
N GLY A 372 -5.74 -9.71 -3.95
CA GLY A 372 -6.66 -10.84 -3.93
C GLY A 372 -6.16 -11.94 -2.97
N HIS A 373 -7.10 -12.74 -2.46
CA HIS A 373 -6.81 -13.90 -1.62
C HIS A 373 -5.99 -13.62 -0.34
N LEU A 374 -6.12 -12.43 0.24
CA LEU A 374 -5.57 -12.06 1.54
C LEU A 374 -6.68 -11.90 2.58
N GLN A 375 -6.54 -12.60 3.71
CA GLN A 375 -7.48 -12.52 4.82
C GLN A 375 -6.74 -12.44 6.16
N PHE A 376 -7.40 -11.86 7.16
CA PHE A 376 -6.90 -11.72 8.52
C PHE A 376 -7.87 -12.38 9.49
N ILE A 377 -7.34 -13.13 10.43
CA ILE A 377 -8.05 -13.67 11.59
C ILE A 377 -7.40 -13.08 12.83
N THR A 378 -8.17 -12.39 13.66
CA THR A 378 -7.69 -11.83 14.92
C THR A 378 -8.54 -12.26 16.10
N LEU A 379 -7.92 -12.49 17.26
CA LEU A 379 -8.66 -12.69 18.50
C LEU A 379 -9.44 -11.43 18.88
N ARG A 380 -8.83 -10.25 18.73
CA ARG A 380 -9.50 -8.97 19.03
C ARG A 380 -8.92 -7.78 18.26
N ILE A 381 -9.72 -6.72 18.18
CA ILE A 381 -9.25 -5.41 17.72
C ILE A 381 -9.01 -4.49 18.93
N SER A 382 -7.90 -3.75 18.92
CA SER A 382 -7.49 -2.87 20.01
C SER A 382 -7.53 -1.40 19.58
N GLU A 383 -8.22 -0.56 20.34
CA GLU A 383 -8.22 0.90 20.14
C GLU A 383 -7.01 1.60 20.76
N ASN A 384 -6.35 0.94 21.73
CA ASN A 384 -5.17 1.48 22.40
C ASN A 384 -3.94 1.49 21.48
N ASN A 385 -3.29 2.66 21.43
CA ASN A 385 -2.20 2.96 20.50
C ASN A 385 -0.84 2.85 21.22
N SER A 386 -0.44 1.65 21.68
CA SER A 386 0.84 1.45 22.37
C SER A 386 1.83 0.63 21.54
N ARG A 387 2.95 1.24 21.13
CA ARG A 387 4.11 0.56 20.50
C ARG A 387 4.81 -0.44 21.43
N THR A 388 4.61 -0.28 22.73
CA THR A 388 5.26 -1.02 23.80
C THR A 388 4.78 -2.46 23.98
N GLN A 389 3.62 -2.87 23.47
CA GLN A 389 3.09 -4.22 23.74
C GLN A 389 3.82 -5.36 23.01
N GLY A 390 4.27 -5.17 21.76
CA GLY A 390 4.92 -6.25 20.99
C GLY A 390 6.33 -6.59 21.49
N LEU A 391 7.13 -5.58 21.84
CA LEU A 391 8.47 -5.77 22.41
C LEU A 391 8.39 -6.44 23.80
N VAL A 392 7.44 -6.00 24.63
CA VAL A 392 7.18 -6.59 25.95
C VAL A 392 6.74 -8.04 25.84
N ILE A 393 5.95 -8.44 24.84
CA ILE A 393 5.57 -9.84 24.67
C ILE A 393 6.80 -10.69 24.36
N ALA A 394 7.64 -10.31 23.39
CA ALA A 394 8.87 -11.07 23.09
C ALA A 394 9.80 -11.17 24.31
N GLU A 395 9.98 -10.09 25.07
CA GLU A 395 10.81 -10.11 26.29
C GLU A 395 10.18 -10.97 27.39
N THR A 396 8.86 -10.87 27.62
CA THR A 396 8.16 -11.62 28.69
C THR A 396 8.00 -13.11 28.35
N VAL A 397 7.90 -13.44 27.06
CA VAL A 397 7.80 -14.81 26.53
C VAL A 397 9.14 -15.53 26.58
N PHE A 398 10.23 -14.83 26.24
CA PHE A 398 11.58 -15.43 26.11
C PHE A 398 12.54 -15.09 27.25
N SER A 399 12.11 -14.42 28.32
CA SER A 399 12.93 -14.19 29.53
C SER A 399 13.16 -15.49 30.32
N ILE A 400 14.06 -16.34 29.82
CA ILE A 400 14.78 -17.39 30.59
C ILE A 400 16.29 -17.43 30.20
N LEU A 401 16.89 -16.32 29.73
CA LEU A 401 18.33 -16.28 29.47
C LEU A 401 18.96 -14.96 29.96
N SER A 402 18.89 -14.71 31.27
CA SER A 402 19.79 -13.83 32.04
C SER A 402 19.45 -13.86 33.53
N SER A 403 19.66 -15.01 34.19
CA SER A 403 19.98 -15.08 35.63
C SER A 403 20.77 -16.35 35.90
#